data_AF-A0A1H7YF87-F1
#
_entry.id   AF-A0A1H7YF87-F1
#
_cell.length_a   1.000
_cell.length_b   1.000
_cell.length_c   1.000
_cell.angle_alpha   90.00
_cell.angle_beta   90.00
_cell.angle_gamma   90.00
#
_symmetry.space_group_name_H-M   'P 1'
#
loop_
_entity.id
_entity.type
_entity.pdbx_description
1 polymer ?
#
loop_
_entity_poly.entity_id
_entity_poly.type
_entity_poly.pdbx_seq_one_letter_code
_entity_poly.pdbx_strand_id
1 'polypeptide(L)'
;MAVKSAIIETVRVWGADGVGMKYPWKAGVWYLIRDDYPYLDILTRGSQAYSKGDIKLEPRDEASEEGTQWQRWNLEPELARKRRLGEISLALNLPKDCTLRCYVVPSSLLSYRDVVTMVEDIEEELGFAAAWDMLAERPERSWSRHGGHLRSNMPAEAIRVVEEEFLAALAIRRDPFTEPGPRSRIHSPLAENAIVSHWAARRSGQLRDVIETTSSKLKQQLAKSDRNSPLKRQERIDAAVARLTTIMQRLVELRSVLARLVVDIELGTSVYPSPLFQRDHRLRLLLRVFAPPTSQALSEIESPRSHYPPVFLNDLWEIWGAVWIVKELRRLGFSGFCSTASAGLARGCSWRLSRGDIVLELDFEPEPVLVDFANIPPVHERNVPALEWAARHQEIDSQFPFLGTEEKCSPDYLLRITTPARNTLLVGDACLASAKHHGKKTADAKPYAVERYRRTIGWSVEDRVVRCHPLGGFVVFPSPASAWAAFERLPGASDCTLLCPSPNGDPEASRRLEAILIAVAPEIQDGDCAGRPADDI
;
A
#
# COMPACT_ATOMS: atom_id res chain seq x y z
N MET A 1 -24.47 -42.79 10.82
CA MET A 1 -24.91 -41.43 11.20
C MET A 1 -24.24 -40.44 10.27
N ALA A 2 -25.01 -39.75 9.41
CA ALA A 2 -24.46 -38.74 8.51
C ALA A 2 -24.03 -37.51 9.33
N VAL A 3 -22.75 -37.14 9.28
CA VAL A 3 -22.27 -35.88 9.85
C VAL A 3 -23.06 -34.76 9.19
N LYS A 4 -23.90 -34.04 9.94
CA LYS A 4 -24.65 -32.88 9.42
C LYS A 4 -23.63 -31.91 8.84
N SER A 5 -23.61 -31.77 7.51
CA SER A 5 -22.73 -30.86 6.80
C SER A 5 -22.96 -29.45 7.34
N ALA A 6 -21.92 -28.82 7.88
CA ALA A 6 -21.98 -27.42 8.29
C ALA A 6 -22.16 -26.55 7.05
N ILE A 7 -23.14 -25.65 7.08
CA ILE A 7 -23.38 -24.67 6.02
C ILE A 7 -23.51 -23.31 6.68
N ILE A 8 -22.86 -22.29 6.12
CA ILE A 8 -23.07 -20.89 6.55
C ILE A 8 -24.22 -20.34 5.72
N GLU A 9 -25.26 -19.83 6.38
CA GLU A 9 -26.48 -19.36 5.72
C GLU A 9 -26.52 -17.85 5.60
N THR A 10 -26.18 -17.19 6.70
CA THR A 10 -26.33 -15.75 6.85
C THR A 10 -25.08 -15.19 7.51
N VAL A 11 -24.70 -13.99 7.09
CA VAL A 11 -23.70 -13.17 7.75
C VAL A 11 -24.39 -11.93 8.28
N ARG A 12 -24.06 -11.56 9.52
CA ARG A 12 -24.50 -10.33 10.15
C ARG A 12 -23.28 -9.44 10.39
N VAL A 13 -23.38 -8.21 9.91
CA VAL A 13 -22.32 -7.20 10.03
C VAL A 13 -22.89 -5.87 10.50
N TRP A 14 -22.03 -5.04 11.07
CA TRP A 14 -22.29 -3.63 11.33
C TRP A 14 -21.64 -2.82 10.22
N GLY A 15 -22.47 -2.33 9.30
CA GLY A 15 -22.02 -1.54 8.15
C GLY A 15 -21.50 -0.17 8.58
N ALA A 16 -20.81 0.54 7.68
CA ALA A 16 -20.22 1.87 7.95
C ALA A 16 -21.26 2.91 8.41
N ASP A 17 -22.51 2.79 7.97
CA ASP A 17 -23.67 3.58 8.38
C ASP A 17 -24.11 3.36 9.84
N GLY A 18 -23.47 2.41 10.54
CA GLY A 18 -23.82 2.06 11.92
C GLY A 18 -25.06 1.18 12.03
N VAL A 19 -25.56 0.66 10.91
CA VAL A 19 -26.74 -0.21 10.88
C VAL A 19 -26.29 -1.67 10.80
N GLY A 20 -26.79 -2.47 11.75
CA GLY A 20 -26.63 -3.93 11.72
C GLY A 20 -27.44 -4.53 10.57
N MET A 21 -26.79 -5.15 9.60
CA MET A 21 -27.43 -5.78 8.45
C MET A 21 -27.16 -7.28 8.40
N LYS A 22 -28.17 -8.03 7.96
CA LYS A 22 -28.08 -9.47 7.70
C LYS A 22 -28.07 -9.70 6.19
N TYR A 23 -27.12 -10.48 5.72
CA TYR A 23 -26.95 -10.83 4.32
C TYR A 23 -26.91 -12.34 4.15
N PRO A 24 -27.48 -12.90 3.07
CA PRO A 24 -27.19 -14.26 2.67
C PRO A 24 -25.67 -14.45 2.51
N TRP A 25 -25.15 -15.57 3.02
CA TRP A 25 -23.73 -15.88 2.86
C TRP A 25 -23.40 -16.10 1.38
N LYS A 26 -22.30 -15.47 0.93
CA LYS A 26 -21.75 -15.64 -0.41
C LYS A 26 -20.26 -15.88 -0.30
N ALA A 27 -19.81 -17.02 -0.81
CA ALA A 27 -18.39 -17.35 -0.86
C ALA A 27 -17.61 -16.32 -1.67
N GLY A 28 -16.46 -15.88 -1.16
CA GLY A 28 -15.56 -14.95 -1.85
C GLY A 28 -15.88 -13.46 -1.67
N VAL A 29 -17.03 -13.11 -1.09
CA VAL A 29 -17.42 -11.72 -0.79
C VAL A 29 -16.71 -11.22 0.46
N TRP A 30 -16.25 -9.96 0.40
CA TRP A 30 -15.69 -9.25 1.56
C TRP A 30 -16.78 -8.42 2.24
N TYR A 31 -17.09 -8.78 3.49
CA TYR A 31 -18.09 -8.07 4.26
C TYR A 31 -17.48 -6.84 4.93
N LEU A 32 -18.05 -5.67 4.66
CA LEU A 32 -17.61 -4.41 5.27
C LEU A 32 -18.03 -4.37 6.74
N ILE A 33 -17.09 -4.10 7.63
CA ILE A 33 -17.31 -3.94 9.07
C ILE A 33 -16.59 -2.70 9.59
N ARG A 34 -17.10 -2.14 10.68
CA ARG A 34 -16.51 -0.97 11.32
C ARG A 34 -15.40 -1.35 12.28
N ASP A 35 -14.44 -0.45 12.45
CA ASP A 35 -13.34 -0.58 13.41
C ASP A 35 -13.79 -0.50 14.88
N ASP A 36 -14.91 0.16 15.19
CA ASP A 36 -15.52 0.18 16.53
C ASP A 36 -16.46 -1.01 16.80
N TYR A 37 -16.81 -1.79 15.76
CA TYR A 37 -17.48 -3.08 15.85
C TYR A 37 -16.73 -4.14 15.03
N PRO A 38 -15.46 -4.47 15.40
CA PRO A 38 -14.57 -5.28 14.58
C PRO A 38 -14.87 -6.78 14.74
N TYR A 39 -16.06 -7.20 14.31
CA TYR A 39 -16.47 -8.59 14.35
C TYR A 39 -17.44 -8.96 13.23
N LEU A 40 -17.41 -10.23 12.86
CA LEU A 40 -18.31 -10.83 11.87
C LEU A 40 -19.15 -11.91 12.56
N ASP A 41 -20.47 -11.78 12.53
CA ASP A 41 -21.36 -12.82 13.03
C ASP A 41 -21.83 -13.71 11.87
N ILE A 42 -21.75 -15.02 12.04
CA ILE A 42 -22.20 -16.00 11.04
C ILE A 42 -23.27 -16.90 11.63
N LEU A 43 -24.31 -17.20 10.85
CA LEU A 43 -25.32 -18.19 11.17
C LEU A 43 -24.96 -19.49 10.45
N THR A 44 -24.72 -20.54 11.23
CA THR A 44 -24.41 -21.88 10.69
C THR A 44 -25.60 -22.81 10.89
N ARG A 45 -25.90 -23.63 9.88
CA ARG A 45 -26.82 -24.78 9.98
C ARG A 45 -26.03 -26.06 10.15
N GLY A 46 -26.45 -26.90 11.09
CA GLY A 46 -25.78 -28.17 11.38
C GLY A 46 -24.64 -28.00 12.38
N SER A 47 -23.42 -28.37 11.98
CA SER A 47 -22.24 -28.30 12.86
C SER A 47 -21.65 -26.88 12.93
N GLN A 48 -20.96 -26.54 14.02
CA GLN A 48 -20.26 -25.25 14.19
C GLN A 48 -19.18 -25.07 13.13
N ALA A 49 -18.94 -23.81 12.74
CA ALA A 49 -17.78 -23.46 11.96
C ALA A 49 -16.51 -23.49 12.81
N TYR A 50 -15.43 -24.00 12.21
CA TYR A 50 -14.09 -24.08 12.80
C TYR A 50 -13.08 -23.50 11.84
N SER A 51 -12.13 -22.70 12.34
CA SER A 51 -11.04 -22.18 11.52
C SER A 51 -9.94 -23.25 11.32
N LYS A 52 -9.06 -23.05 10.33
CA LYS A 52 -7.86 -23.88 10.11
C LYS A 52 -6.71 -23.57 11.09
N GLY A 53 -6.86 -22.61 12.00
CA GLY A 53 -5.79 -22.16 12.91
C GLY A 53 -6.26 -21.91 14.35
N ASP A 54 -5.49 -21.15 15.11
CA ASP A 54 -5.75 -20.91 16.55
C ASP A 54 -6.93 -19.96 16.82
N ILE A 55 -7.46 -19.32 15.79
CA ILE A 55 -8.57 -18.36 15.91
C ILE A 55 -9.87 -19.14 16.06
N LYS A 56 -10.55 -18.99 17.20
CA LYS A 56 -11.84 -19.64 17.47
C LYS A 56 -12.99 -18.70 17.17
N LEU A 57 -14.08 -19.24 16.61
CA LEU A 57 -15.34 -18.54 16.51
C LEU A 57 -16.16 -18.75 17.78
N GLU A 58 -16.55 -17.66 18.43
CA GLU A 58 -17.25 -17.67 19.71
C GLU A 58 -18.75 -17.92 19.50
N PRO A 59 -19.38 -18.92 20.15
CA PRO A 59 -20.83 -19.10 20.08
C PRO A 59 -21.56 -17.88 20.67
N ARG A 60 -22.74 -17.57 20.14
CA ARG A 60 -23.60 -16.50 20.66
C ARG A 60 -24.87 -17.10 21.27
N ASP A 61 -25.18 -16.66 22.48
CA ASP A 61 -26.41 -17.04 23.19
C ASP A 61 -27.59 -16.21 22.66
N GLU A 62 -27.98 -16.47 21.41
CA GLU A 62 -29.11 -15.82 20.74
C GLU A 62 -30.12 -16.87 20.27
N ALA A 63 -31.41 -16.57 20.38
CA ALA A 63 -32.46 -17.44 19.89
C ALA A 63 -32.35 -17.61 18.37
N SER A 64 -32.20 -18.85 17.92
CA SER A 64 -32.06 -19.23 16.52
C SER A 64 -33.06 -20.33 16.16
N GLU A 65 -33.36 -20.46 14.86
CA GLU A 65 -34.22 -21.53 14.37
C GLU A 65 -33.61 -22.90 14.65
N GLU A 66 -34.45 -23.93 14.79
CA GLU A 66 -34.03 -25.27 15.16
C GLU A 66 -32.92 -25.81 14.23
N GLY A 67 -31.77 -26.16 14.81
CA GLY A 67 -30.61 -26.66 14.07
C GLY A 67 -29.70 -25.58 13.45
N THR A 68 -29.91 -24.31 13.79
CA THR A 68 -29.01 -23.19 13.44
C THR A 68 -28.38 -22.56 14.69
N GLN A 69 -27.21 -21.95 14.55
CA GLN A 69 -26.52 -21.26 15.65
C GLN A 69 -25.67 -20.08 15.16
N TRP A 70 -25.66 -19.01 15.95
CA TRP A 70 -24.80 -17.86 15.70
C TRP A 70 -23.41 -18.07 16.29
N GLN A 71 -22.39 -17.70 15.53
CA GLN A 71 -21.01 -17.63 15.99
C GLN A 71 -20.38 -16.29 15.58
N ARG A 72 -19.50 -15.75 16.42
CA ARG A 72 -18.75 -14.53 16.16
C ARG A 72 -17.30 -14.82 15.88
N TRP A 73 -16.81 -14.25 14.80
CA TRP A 73 -15.39 -14.04 14.58
C TRP A 73 -15.02 -12.65 15.10
N ASN A 74 -14.31 -12.60 16.24
CA ASN A 74 -13.79 -11.36 16.82
C ASN A 74 -12.41 -11.01 16.21
N LEU A 75 -12.28 -9.81 15.65
CA LEU A 75 -11.08 -9.35 14.96
C LEU A 75 -10.21 -8.42 15.80
N GLU A 76 -10.65 -7.99 17.00
CA GLU A 76 -9.85 -7.11 17.86
C GLU A 76 -8.41 -7.62 18.07
N PRO A 77 -8.15 -8.91 18.32
CA PRO A 77 -6.79 -9.40 18.50
C PRO A 77 -5.96 -9.32 17.21
N GLU A 78 -6.60 -9.54 16.06
CA GLU A 78 -5.92 -9.45 14.76
C GLU A 78 -5.61 -8.01 14.37
N LEU A 79 -6.53 -7.08 14.64
CA LEU A 79 -6.32 -5.64 14.48
C LEU A 79 -5.21 -5.14 15.39
N ALA A 80 -5.16 -5.61 16.63
CA ALA A 80 -4.08 -5.29 17.56
C ALA A 80 -2.72 -5.74 17.08
N ARG A 81 -2.64 -6.96 16.55
CA ARG A 81 -1.40 -7.53 16.02
C ARG A 81 -0.96 -6.85 14.72
N LYS A 82 -1.89 -6.67 13.78
CA LYS A 82 -1.59 -6.13 12.46
C LYS A 82 -1.39 -4.62 12.46
N ARG A 83 -1.92 -3.89 13.46
CA ARG A 83 -1.83 -2.43 13.59
C ARG A 83 -2.26 -1.68 12.33
N ARG A 84 -3.13 -2.31 11.55
CA ARG A 84 -3.56 -1.89 10.23
C ARG A 84 -5.00 -2.30 10.05
N LEU A 85 -5.77 -1.40 9.47
CA LEU A 85 -7.15 -1.64 9.08
C LEU A 85 -7.19 -2.16 7.63
N GLY A 86 -8.31 -2.75 7.25
CA GLY A 86 -8.54 -3.27 5.92
C GLY A 86 -8.80 -4.77 5.84
N GLU A 87 -8.22 -5.43 4.84
CA GLU A 87 -8.54 -6.80 4.47
C GLU A 87 -8.06 -7.83 5.52
N ILE A 88 -9.01 -8.57 6.09
CA ILE A 88 -8.76 -9.71 6.95
C ILE A 88 -9.56 -10.94 6.48
N SER A 89 -8.87 -12.07 6.37
CA SER A 89 -9.45 -13.34 5.94
C SER A 89 -9.17 -14.44 6.95
N LEU A 90 -10.17 -15.30 7.19
CA LEU A 90 -10.08 -16.49 8.02
C LEU A 90 -10.48 -17.73 7.23
N ALA A 91 -9.53 -18.61 6.98
CA ALA A 91 -9.79 -19.90 6.34
C ALA A 91 -10.48 -20.86 7.33
N LEU A 92 -11.58 -21.48 6.88
CA LEU A 92 -12.33 -22.43 7.68
C LEU A 92 -11.93 -23.88 7.36
N ASN A 93 -11.85 -24.69 8.41
CA ASN A 93 -11.74 -26.14 8.34
C ASN A 93 -13.13 -26.77 8.17
N LEU A 94 -14.14 -26.18 8.83
CA LEU A 94 -15.53 -26.53 8.70
C LEU A 94 -16.36 -25.23 8.61
N PRO A 95 -17.23 -25.05 7.61
CA PRO A 95 -17.37 -25.85 6.39
C PRO A 95 -16.05 -25.91 5.60
N LYS A 96 -15.83 -27.02 4.87
CA LYS A 96 -14.61 -27.18 4.04
C LYS A 96 -14.58 -26.14 2.92
N ASP A 97 -13.37 -25.76 2.52
CA ASP A 97 -13.07 -24.83 1.42
C ASP A 97 -13.78 -23.47 1.52
N CYS A 98 -14.21 -23.09 2.72
CA CYS A 98 -14.79 -21.79 3.00
C CYS A 98 -13.74 -20.85 3.59
N THR A 99 -13.81 -19.57 3.23
CA THR A 99 -12.99 -18.51 3.81
C THR A 99 -13.90 -17.35 4.16
N LEU A 100 -13.93 -16.95 5.43
CA LEU A 100 -14.57 -15.71 5.85
C LEU A 100 -13.67 -14.56 5.46
N ARG A 101 -14.25 -13.50 4.89
CA ARG A 101 -13.52 -12.33 4.42
C ARG A 101 -14.23 -11.09 4.92
N CYS A 102 -13.49 -10.22 5.58
CA CYS A 102 -14.02 -8.97 6.10
C CYS A 102 -13.05 -7.83 5.79
N TYR A 103 -13.63 -6.65 5.62
CA TYR A 103 -12.88 -5.44 5.39
C TYR A 103 -13.21 -4.44 6.51
N VAL A 104 -12.20 -4.08 7.31
CA VAL A 104 -12.38 -3.18 8.46
C VAL A 104 -12.20 -1.73 8.03
N VAL A 105 -13.27 -0.95 8.10
CA VAL A 105 -13.31 0.49 7.77
C VAL A 105 -13.00 1.33 9.02
N PRO A 106 -12.09 2.33 8.96
CA PRO A 106 -11.75 3.26 10.06
C PRO A 106 -12.87 4.27 10.37
N SER A 107 -14.12 3.85 10.47
CA SER A 107 -15.25 4.75 10.70
C SER A 107 -15.15 5.58 11.99
N SER A 108 -14.41 5.08 13.00
CA SER A 108 -14.17 5.82 14.24
C SER A 108 -12.97 6.78 14.18
N LEU A 109 -12.11 6.66 13.15
CA LEU A 109 -10.88 7.44 13.02
C LEU A 109 -10.94 8.49 11.92
N LEU A 110 -11.58 8.16 10.79
CA LEU A 110 -11.68 9.01 9.61
C LEU A 110 -13.11 9.01 9.07
N SER A 111 -13.66 10.19 8.85
CA SER A 111 -14.89 10.38 8.07
C SER A 111 -14.60 10.29 6.57
N TYR A 112 -15.64 10.10 5.76
CA TYR A 112 -15.50 10.16 4.30
C TYR A 112 -14.89 11.48 3.83
N ARG A 113 -15.31 12.59 4.47
CA ARG A 113 -14.80 13.92 4.16
C ARG A 113 -13.31 14.02 4.43
N ASP A 114 -12.85 13.42 5.53
CA ASP A 114 -11.44 13.41 5.88
C ASP A 114 -10.61 12.69 4.82
N VAL A 115 -11.09 11.53 4.35
CA VAL A 115 -10.43 10.78 3.26
C VAL A 115 -10.40 11.60 1.96
N VAL A 116 -11.47 12.31 1.63
CA VAL A 116 -11.51 13.18 0.45
C VAL A 116 -10.47 14.30 0.58
N THR A 117 -10.40 14.98 1.72
CA THR A 117 -9.42 16.04 1.97
C THR A 117 -7.99 15.49 1.89
N MET A 118 -7.73 14.30 2.44
CA MET A 118 -6.42 13.67 2.32
C MET A 118 -6.00 13.46 0.86
N VAL A 119 -6.92 12.96 0.02
CA VAL A 119 -6.65 12.78 -1.41
C VAL A 119 -6.41 14.11 -2.10
N GLU A 120 -7.25 15.11 -1.86
CA GLU A 120 -7.09 16.44 -2.45
C GLU A 120 -5.74 17.07 -2.09
N ASP A 121 -5.31 16.93 -0.83
CA ASP A 121 -3.99 17.37 -0.37
C ASP A 121 -2.85 16.68 -1.13
N ILE A 122 -2.94 15.36 -1.34
CA ILE A 122 -1.93 14.59 -2.06
C ILE A 122 -1.90 14.97 -3.55
N GLU A 123 -3.06 15.11 -4.17
CA GLU A 123 -3.18 15.48 -5.59
C GLU A 123 -2.65 16.88 -5.85
N GLU A 124 -2.96 17.83 -4.95
CA GLU A 124 -2.43 19.18 -4.97
C GLU A 124 -0.90 19.17 -4.85
N GLU A 125 -0.36 18.37 -3.93
CA GLU A 125 1.08 18.35 -3.63
C GLU A 125 1.90 17.63 -4.69
N LEU A 126 1.44 16.48 -5.17
CA LEU A 126 2.21 15.57 -6.03
C LEU A 126 1.87 15.71 -7.52
N GLY A 127 0.77 16.38 -7.86
CA GLY A 127 0.39 16.66 -9.25
C GLY A 127 -0.05 15.43 -10.05
N PHE A 128 -0.34 14.31 -9.40
CA PHE A 128 -0.98 13.13 -10.01
C PHE A 128 -2.25 12.76 -9.27
N ALA A 129 -3.21 12.15 -9.97
CA ALA A 129 -4.44 11.66 -9.36
C ALA A 129 -4.10 10.51 -8.40
N ALA A 130 -4.19 10.78 -7.10
CA ALA A 130 -3.94 9.80 -6.04
C ALA A 130 -5.10 8.80 -5.94
N ALA A 131 -6.30 9.19 -6.40
CA ALA A 131 -7.42 8.29 -6.68
C ALA A 131 -8.47 8.93 -7.63
N TRP A 132 -9.39 8.11 -8.17
CA TRP A 132 -10.60 8.46 -8.93
C TRP A 132 -10.55 8.35 -10.46
N ASP A 133 -11.58 7.69 -11.03
CA ASP A 133 -12.12 7.98 -12.36
C ASP A 133 -13.38 8.86 -12.13
N MET A 134 -13.47 10.03 -12.77
CA MET A 134 -14.69 10.86 -12.72
C MET A 134 -15.82 10.17 -13.48
N LEU A 135 -16.96 9.94 -12.82
CA LEU A 135 -18.16 9.44 -13.49
C LEU A 135 -18.73 10.55 -14.38
N ALA A 136 -18.80 10.31 -15.69
CA ALA A 136 -19.33 11.28 -16.65
C ALA A 136 -20.85 11.53 -16.47
N GLU A 137 -21.57 10.62 -15.81
CA GLU A 137 -23.03 10.62 -15.69
C GLU A 137 -23.55 11.21 -14.37
N ARG A 138 -22.69 11.28 -13.34
CA ARG A 138 -22.96 11.98 -12.06
C ARG A 138 -21.64 12.57 -11.54
N PRO A 139 -21.60 13.83 -11.07
CA PRO A 139 -20.39 14.43 -10.50
C PRO A 139 -20.11 13.90 -9.07
N GLU A 140 -20.24 12.60 -8.87
CA GLU A 140 -19.96 11.90 -7.61
C GLU A 140 -18.68 11.08 -7.80
N ARG A 141 -17.71 11.25 -6.88
CA ARG A 141 -16.42 10.53 -6.92
C ARG A 141 -16.64 9.08 -6.48
N SER A 142 -16.28 8.11 -7.34
CA SER A 142 -16.49 6.67 -7.08
C SER A 142 -15.18 5.90 -6.94
N TRP A 143 -15.06 5.14 -5.85
CA TRP A 143 -13.95 4.22 -5.58
C TRP A 143 -14.07 2.90 -6.34
N SER A 144 -15.29 2.54 -6.70
CA SER A 144 -15.56 1.39 -7.53
C SER A 144 -15.64 1.82 -8.98
N ARG A 145 -14.71 1.29 -9.77
CA ARG A 145 -14.88 1.13 -11.19
C ARG A 145 -16.13 0.26 -11.39
N HIS A 146 -17.23 0.86 -11.87
CA HIS A 146 -18.49 0.13 -12.09
C HIS A 146 -18.17 -1.14 -12.87
N GLY A 147 -18.65 -2.27 -12.35
CA GLY A 147 -18.47 -3.60 -12.91
C GLY A 147 -18.76 -3.57 -14.41
N GLY A 148 -17.76 -3.94 -15.20
CA GLY A 148 -17.89 -4.08 -16.64
C GLY A 148 -16.58 -3.99 -17.41
N HIS A 149 -15.68 -3.06 -17.07
CA HIS A 149 -14.71 -2.64 -18.09
C HIS A 149 -13.29 -2.30 -17.63
N LEU A 150 -12.89 -2.60 -16.39
CA LEU A 150 -11.59 -2.17 -15.90
C LEU A 150 -10.68 -3.33 -15.48
N ARG A 151 -10.33 -4.12 -16.50
CA ARG A 151 -8.95 -4.54 -16.71
C ARG A 151 -8.48 -3.82 -17.97
N SER A 152 -7.52 -2.90 -17.85
CA SER A 152 -6.72 -2.44 -18.99
C SER A 152 -7.49 -2.02 -20.26
N ASN A 153 -8.59 -1.27 -20.11
CA ASN A 153 -9.37 -0.84 -21.28
C ASN A 153 -8.75 0.32 -22.05
N MET A 154 -7.70 0.94 -21.51
CA MET A 154 -6.79 1.76 -22.30
C MET A 154 -5.77 0.81 -22.93
N PRO A 155 -5.84 0.58 -24.25
CA PRO A 155 -4.96 -0.38 -24.91
C PRO A 155 -3.46 -0.07 -24.71
N ALA A 156 -3.11 1.21 -24.56
CA ALA A 156 -1.75 1.66 -24.30
C ALA A 156 -1.23 1.23 -22.91
N GLU A 157 -2.10 1.22 -21.90
CA GLU A 157 -1.77 0.74 -20.56
C GLU A 157 -1.62 -0.79 -20.55
N ALA A 158 -2.45 -1.49 -21.34
CA ALA A 158 -2.33 -2.94 -21.58
C ALA A 158 -0.94 -3.30 -22.08
N ILE A 159 -0.52 -2.59 -23.13
CA ILE A 159 0.78 -2.77 -23.77
C ILE A 159 1.88 -2.55 -22.74
N ARG A 160 1.88 -1.41 -22.03
CA ARG A 160 2.91 -1.07 -21.05
C ARG A 160 3.04 -2.11 -19.94
N VAL A 161 1.92 -2.54 -19.36
CA VAL A 161 1.91 -3.52 -18.26
C VAL A 161 2.37 -4.89 -18.75
N VAL A 162 1.91 -5.33 -19.92
CA VAL A 162 2.37 -6.60 -20.49
C VAL A 162 3.85 -6.56 -20.85
N GLU A 163 4.37 -5.43 -21.34
CA GLU A 163 5.80 -5.26 -21.64
C GLU A 163 6.67 -5.32 -20.39
N GLU A 164 6.27 -4.65 -19.31
CA GLU A 164 6.95 -4.72 -18.00
C GLU A 164 6.98 -6.16 -17.48
N GLU A 165 5.83 -6.83 -17.48
CA GLU A 165 5.71 -8.21 -17.01
C GLU A 165 6.45 -9.19 -17.93
N PHE A 166 6.50 -8.93 -19.24
CA PHE A 166 7.20 -9.78 -20.20
C PHE A 166 8.70 -9.83 -19.95
N LEU A 167 9.33 -8.69 -19.65
CA LEU A 167 10.75 -8.65 -19.28
C LEU A 167 11.01 -9.46 -18.00
N ALA A 168 10.13 -9.34 -17.01
CA ALA A 168 10.20 -10.14 -15.79
C ALA A 168 10.05 -11.65 -16.09
N ALA A 169 9.10 -12.01 -16.96
CA ALA A 169 8.86 -13.40 -17.36
C ALA A 169 10.07 -14.02 -18.05
N LEU A 170 10.74 -13.29 -18.96
CA LEU A 170 11.98 -13.74 -19.59
C LEU A 170 13.12 -13.92 -18.59
N ALA A 171 13.25 -13.03 -17.61
CA ALA A 171 14.29 -13.12 -16.58
C ALA A 171 14.04 -14.25 -15.56
N ILE A 172 12.78 -14.70 -15.42
CA ILE A 172 12.39 -15.83 -14.57
C ILE A 172 12.53 -17.15 -15.32
N ARG A 173 12.19 -17.17 -16.62
CA ARG A 173 12.22 -18.36 -17.45
C ARG A 173 13.61 -18.98 -17.44
N ARG A 174 13.72 -20.22 -16.96
CA ARG A 174 14.96 -21.00 -16.97
C ARG A 174 14.84 -22.17 -17.93
N ASP A 175 15.76 -22.27 -18.89
CA ASP A 175 15.83 -23.36 -19.86
C ASP A 175 17.00 -24.31 -19.56
N PRO A 176 16.75 -25.62 -19.64
CA PRO A 176 15.90 -26.36 -18.71
C PRO A 176 16.74 -26.83 -17.51
N PHE A 177 16.24 -26.60 -16.30
CA PHE A 177 16.79 -27.21 -15.09
C PHE A 177 15.69 -28.03 -14.43
N THR A 178 15.78 -29.36 -14.53
CA THR A 178 14.99 -30.25 -13.68
C THR A 178 15.59 -30.21 -12.29
N GLU A 179 14.77 -29.86 -11.29
CA GLU A 179 15.22 -29.91 -9.90
C GLU A 179 15.66 -31.35 -9.58
N PRO A 180 16.86 -31.58 -8.99
CA PRO A 180 17.25 -32.91 -8.51
C PRO A 180 16.44 -33.25 -7.26
N GLY A 181 15.14 -33.51 -7.46
CA GLY A 181 14.17 -33.86 -6.44
C GLY A 181 14.00 -35.38 -6.28
N PRO A 182 13.23 -35.81 -5.28
CA PRO A 182 12.89 -37.22 -5.08
C PRO A 182 12.24 -37.82 -6.34
N ARG A 183 12.37 -39.14 -6.56
CA ARG A 183 11.88 -39.87 -7.75
C ARG A 183 10.46 -39.53 -8.21
N SER A 184 9.60 -39.09 -7.29
CA SER A 184 8.22 -38.64 -7.57
C SER A 184 8.12 -37.30 -8.32
N ARG A 185 9.20 -36.52 -8.46
CA ARG A 185 9.22 -35.17 -9.07
C ARG A 185 10.26 -34.99 -10.18
N ILE A 186 10.95 -36.05 -10.59
CA ILE A 186 12.10 -36.02 -11.51
C ILE A 186 11.78 -35.44 -12.92
N HIS A 187 10.51 -35.21 -13.25
CA HIS A 187 10.07 -34.59 -14.51
C HIS A 187 9.04 -33.46 -14.31
N SER A 188 8.86 -32.98 -13.09
CA SER A 188 7.95 -31.86 -12.82
C SER A 188 8.64 -30.53 -13.17
N PRO A 189 7.97 -29.63 -13.91
CA PRO A 189 8.52 -28.30 -14.15
C PRO A 189 8.71 -27.51 -12.87
N LEU A 190 9.71 -26.60 -12.86
CA LEU A 190 9.91 -25.65 -11.77
C LEU A 190 8.68 -24.77 -11.59
N ALA A 191 8.38 -24.40 -10.34
CA ALA A 191 7.23 -23.58 -10.01
C ALA A 191 7.33 -22.18 -10.66
N GLU A 192 8.54 -21.66 -10.84
CA GLU A 192 8.85 -20.42 -11.53
C GLU A 192 8.48 -20.48 -13.02
N ASN A 193 8.86 -21.56 -13.70
CA ASN A 193 8.48 -21.78 -15.11
C ASN A 193 6.97 -21.98 -15.23
N ALA A 194 6.36 -22.74 -14.30
CA ALA A 194 4.92 -22.89 -14.23
C ALA A 194 4.19 -21.55 -14.09
N ILE A 195 4.65 -20.64 -13.22
CA ILE A 195 4.10 -19.30 -13.09
C ILE A 195 4.18 -18.52 -14.40
N VAL A 196 5.30 -18.58 -15.12
CA VAL A 196 5.45 -17.91 -16.41
C VAL A 196 4.42 -18.42 -17.42
N SER A 197 4.24 -19.74 -17.53
CA SER A 197 3.23 -20.34 -18.40
C SER A 197 1.80 -19.95 -18.02
N HIS A 198 1.46 -20.02 -16.73
CA HIS A 198 0.13 -19.63 -16.22
C HIS A 198 -0.14 -18.14 -16.44
N TRP A 199 0.86 -17.27 -16.23
CA TRP A 199 0.74 -15.83 -16.44
C TRP A 199 0.54 -15.53 -17.93
N ALA A 200 1.34 -16.13 -18.81
CA ALA A 200 1.28 -15.93 -20.25
C ALA A 200 -0.08 -16.36 -20.81
N ALA A 201 -0.61 -17.51 -20.37
CA ALA A 201 -1.94 -17.98 -20.75
C ALA A 201 -3.04 -16.99 -20.33
N ARG A 202 -2.96 -16.48 -19.10
CA ARG A 202 -3.96 -15.54 -18.55
C ARG A 202 -3.89 -14.15 -19.19
N ARG A 203 -2.69 -13.61 -19.44
CA ARG A 203 -2.51 -12.34 -20.16
C ARG A 203 -2.88 -12.44 -21.64
N SER A 204 -2.60 -13.57 -22.29
CA SER A 204 -3.05 -13.83 -23.67
C SER A 204 -4.58 -13.79 -23.80
N GLY A 205 -5.30 -14.34 -22.81
CA GLY A 205 -6.75 -14.22 -22.70
C GLY A 205 -7.21 -12.77 -22.56
N GLN A 206 -6.59 -11.98 -21.69
CA GLN A 206 -6.92 -10.55 -21.50
C GLN A 206 -6.63 -9.70 -22.75
N LEU A 207 -5.49 -9.92 -23.41
CA LEU A 207 -5.14 -9.20 -24.64
C LEU A 207 -6.13 -9.50 -25.77
N ARG A 208 -6.66 -10.72 -25.87
CA ARG A 208 -7.71 -11.06 -26.84
C ARG A 208 -8.94 -10.16 -26.62
N ASP A 209 -9.40 -10.01 -25.38
CA ASP A 209 -10.59 -9.22 -25.07
C ASP A 209 -10.36 -7.71 -25.35
N VAL A 210 -9.13 -7.20 -25.11
CA VAL A 210 -8.72 -5.83 -25.46
C VAL A 210 -8.62 -5.64 -26.98
N ILE A 211 -8.12 -6.62 -27.73
CA ILE A 211 -8.05 -6.63 -29.20
C ILE A 211 -9.47 -6.54 -29.79
N GLU A 212 -10.42 -7.34 -29.29
CA GLU A 212 -11.80 -7.32 -29.76
C GLU A 212 -12.44 -5.94 -29.56
N THR A 213 -12.24 -5.35 -28.37
CA THR A 213 -12.75 -4.02 -28.05
C THR A 213 -12.13 -2.93 -28.92
N THR A 214 -10.81 -2.99 -29.10
CA THR A 214 -10.06 -2.02 -29.92
C THR A 214 -10.45 -2.16 -31.39
N SER A 215 -10.73 -3.39 -31.86
CA SER A 215 -11.16 -3.68 -33.23
C SER A 215 -12.53 -3.10 -33.51
N SER A 216 -13.46 -3.23 -32.56
CA SER A 216 -14.77 -2.60 -32.65
C SER A 216 -14.66 -1.06 -32.71
N LYS A 217 -13.82 -0.46 -31.86
CA LYS A 217 -13.56 1.00 -31.87
C LYS A 217 -12.93 1.47 -33.19
N LEU A 218 -11.95 0.74 -33.72
CA LEU A 218 -11.31 1.06 -34.99
C LEU A 218 -12.32 0.99 -36.15
N LYS A 219 -13.14 -0.06 -36.21
CA LYS A 219 -14.24 -0.18 -37.21
C LYS A 219 -15.21 0.98 -37.13
N GLN A 220 -15.57 1.42 -35.92
CA GLN A 220 -16.45 2.58 -35.73
C GLN A 220 -15.82 3.89 -36.20
N GLN A 221 -14.50 4.08 -36.03
CA GLN A 221 -13.81 5.28 -36.51
C GLN A 221 -13.62 5.26 -38.04
N LEU A 222 -13.29 4.10 -38.62
CA LEU A 222 -13.24 3.93 -40.08
C LEU A 222 -14.60 4.24 -40.72
N ALA A 223 -15.70 3.71 -40.18
CA ALA A 223 -17.04 4.02 -40.67
C ALA A 223 -17.46 5.50 -40.52
N LYS A 224 -16.80 6.25 -39.63
CA LYS A 224 -16.97 7.71 -39.50
C LYS A 224 -16.10 8.48 -40.49
N SER A 225 -14.93 7.96 -40.82
CA SER A 225 -14.02 8.51 -41.84
C SER A 225 -14.65 8.45 -43.23
N ASP A 226 -15.40 7.41 -43.53
CA ASP A 226 -16.09 7.24 -44.83
C ASP A 226 -17.25 8.22 -45.04
N ARG A 227 -17.66 8.94 -43.99
CA ARG A 227 -18.73 9.95 -44.03
C ARG A 227 -18.06 11.33 -44.14
N ASN A 228 -17.84 11.79 -45.37
CA ASN A 228 -17.27 13.10 -45.73
C ASN A 228 -17.54 14.18 -44.66
N SER A 229 -16.56 14.36 -43.77
CA SER A 229 -16.66 15.25 -42.61
C SER A 229 -15.90 16.56 -42.87
N PRO A 230 -16.25 17.67 -42.19
CA PRO A 230 -15.49 18.91 -42.29
C PRO A 230 -14.00 18.69 -41.97
N LEU A 231 -13.10 19.39 -42.67
CA LEU A 231 -11.64 19.18 -42.67
C LEU A 231 -11.02 18.94 -41.27
N LYS A 232 -11.29 19.82 -40.30
CA LYS A 232 -10.78 19.70 -38.92
C LYS A 232 -11.31 18.47 -38.16
N ARG A 233 -12.50 17.98 -38.52
CA ARG A 233 -13.10 16.77 -37.94
C ARG A 233 -12.51 15.52 -38.60
N GLN A 234 -12.23 15.59 -39.90
CA GLN A 234 -11.56 14.52 -40.63
C GLN A 234 -10.15 14.28 -40.10
N GLU A 235 -9.34 15.34 -39.93
CA GLU A 235 -7.98 15.25 -39.34
C GLU A 235 -7.96 14.56 -37.96
N ARG A 236 -8.96 14.83 -37.11
CA ARG A 236 -9.11 14.18 -35.80
C ARG A 236 -9.48 12.70 -35.91
N ILE A 237 -10.33 12.35 -36.87
CA ILE A 237 -10.72 10.96 -37.13
C ILE A 237 -9.50 10.19 -37.67
N ASP A 238 -8.76 10.76 -38.61
CA ASP A 238 -7.56 10.16 -39.21
C ASP A 238 -6.47 9.93 -38.15
N ALA A 239 -6.23 10.91 -37.28
CA ALA A 239 -5.29 10.78 -36.16
C ALA A 239 -5.73 9.70 -35.14
N ALA A 240 -7.04 9.53 -34.91
CA ALA A 240 -7.57 8.48 -34.06
C ALA A 240 -7.43 7.08 -34.70
N VAL A 241 -7.69 6.96 -36.01
CA VAL A 241 -7.53 5.73 -36.79
C VAL A 241 -6.07 5.29 -36.79
N ALA A 242 -5.13 6.20 -37.06
CA ALA A 242 -3.70 5.91 -37.05
C ALA A 242 -3.25 5.37 -35.68
N ARG A 243 -3.64 6.06 -34.60
CA ARG A 243 -3.32 5.65 -33.22
C ARG A 243 -3.87 4.28 -32.87
N LEU A 244 -5.15 4.02 -33.16
CA LEU A 244 -5.80 2.73 -32.87
C LEU A 244 -5.20 1.59 -33.69
N THR A 245 -4.75 1.87 -34.92
CA THR A 245 -4.07 0.88 -35.78
C THR A 245 -2.72 0.47 -35.20
N THR A 246 -1.88 1.44 -34.79
CA THR A 246 -0.59 1.16 -34.13
C THR A 246 -0.77 0.34 -32.85
N ILE A 247 -1.73 0.74 -32.03
CA ILE A 247 -2.10 0.02 -30.81
C ILE A 247 -2.51 -1.42 -31.12
N MET A 248 -3.34 -1.64 -32.14
CA MET A 248 -3.81 -2.96 -32.52
C MET A 248 -2.65 -3.88 -32.92
N GLN A 249 -1.75 -3.38 -33.76
CA GLN A 249 -0.58 -4.13 -34.21
C GLN A 249 0.24 -4.59 -33.00
N ARG A 250 0.49 -3.69 -32.05
CA ARG A 250 1.27 -4.00 -30.85
C ARG A 250 0.57 -5.01 -29.93
N LEU A 251 -0.75 -4.91 -29.75
CA LEU A 251 -1.51 -5.89 -28.97
C LEU A 251 -1.45 -7.30 -29.59
N VAL A 252 -1.58 -7.40 -30.92
CA VAL A 252 -1.51 -8.68 -31.65
C VAL A 252 -0.11 -9.28 -31.56
N GLU A 253 0.92 -8.45 -31.70
CA GLU A 253 2.31 -8.85 -31.55
C GLU A 253 2.59 -9.40 -30.14
N LEU A 254 2.21 -8.65 -29.09
CA LEU A 254 2.37 -9.09 -27.71
C LEU A 254 1.64 -10.39 -27.44
N ARG A 255 0.40 -10.55 -27.91
CA ARG A 255 -0.36 -11.80 -27.76
C ARG A 255 0.35 -12.98 -28.44
N SER A 256 0.93 -12.77 -29.63
CA SER A 256 1.71 -13.79 -30.35
C SER A 256 2.97 -14.19 -29.58
N VAL A 257 3.67 -13.20 -29.00
CA VAL A 257 4.86 -13.43 -28.18
C VAL A 257 4.51 -14.18 -26.90
N LEU A 258 3.44 -13.79 -26.20
CA LEU A 258 2.99 -14.49 -24.98
C LEU A 258 2.59 -15.94 -25.26
N ALA A 259 1.97 -16.22 -26.41
CA ALA A 259 1.61 -17.58 -26.78
C ALA A 259 2.82 -18.53 -26.85
N ARG A 260 4.01 -18.02 -27.17
CA ARG A 260 5.26 -18.81 -27.21
C ARG A 260 5.82 -19.15 -25.83
N LEU A 261 5.39 -18.44 -24.78
CA LEU A 261 5.81 -18.69 -23.40
C LEU A 261 4.91 -19.73 -22.70
N VAL A 262 3.83 -20.15 -23.33
CA VAL A 262 2.90 -21.15 -22.77
C VAL A 262 3.41 -22.55 -23.08
N VAL A 263 3.67 -23.35 -22.05
CA VAL A 263 4.03 -24.76 -22.18
C VAL A 263 3.01 -25.63 -21.45
N ASP A 264 2.37 -26.54 -22.18
CA ASP A 264 1.23 -27.32 -21.68
C ASP A 264 1.53 -28.16 -20.43
N ILE A 265 2.73 -28.75 -20.35
CA ILE A 265 3.14 -29.55 -19.18
C ILE A 265 3.27 -28.70 -17.90
N GLU A 266 3.58 -27.42 -18.05
CA GLU A 266 3.73 -26.47 -16.96
C GLU A 266 2.37 -25.98 -16.44
N LEU A 267 1.37 -25.86 -17.32
CA LEU A 267 0.00 -25.52 -16.95
C LEU A 267 -0.66 -26.59 -16.06
N GLY A 268 -0.22 -27.84 -16.14
CA GLY A 268 -0.64 -28.92 -15.25
C GLY A 268 -0.05 -28.83 -13.84
N THR A 269 0.93 -27.97 -13.62
CA THR A 269 1.60 -27.82 -12.32
C THR A 269 0.82 -26.84 -11.44
N SER A 270 0.39 -27.31 -10.26
CA SER A 270 -0.26 -26.46 -9.26
C SER A 270 0.76 -25.51 -8.64
N VAL A 271 0.60 -24.21 -8.90
CA VAL A 271 1.42 -23.16 -8.29
C VAL A 271 0.75 -22.71 -7.01
N TYR A 272 1.45 -22.83 -5.89
CA TYR A 272 1.07 -22.22 -4.62
C TYR A 272 1.90 -20.95 -4.42
N PRO A 273 1.30 -19.75 -4.51
CA PRO A 273 2.01 -18.50 -4.25
C PRO A 273 2.33 -18.41 -2.76
N SER A 274 3.44 -19.01 -2.35
CA SER A 274 3.99 -18.90 -1.01
C SER A 274 4.60 -17.51 -0.77
N PRO A 275 4.84 -17.11 0.50
CA PRO A 275 5.53 -15.85 0.81
C PRO A 275 6.89 -15.69 0.12
N LEU A 276 7.53 -16.78 -0.33
CA LEU A 276 8.79 -16.73 -1.08
C LEU A 276 8.61 -16.14 -2.49
N PHE A 277 7.48 -16.36 -3.15
CA PHE A 277 7.17 -15.73 -4.44
C PHE A 277 6.96 -14.21 -4.34
N GLN A 278 6.65 -13.72 -3.14
CA GLN A 278 6.51 -12.29 -2.86
C GLN A 278 7.86 -11.61 -2.58
N ARG A 279 8.93 -12.36 -2.35
CA ARG A 279 10.27 -11.79 -2.11
C ARG A 279 10.97 -11.38 -3.41
N ASP A 280 10.78 -12.13 -4.48
CA ASP A 280 11.29 -11.77 -5.81
C ASP A 280 10.35 -10.75 -6.48
N HIS A 281 10.87 -9.56 -6.81
CA HIS A 281 10.09 -8.51 -7.45
C HIS A 281 9.53 -8.95 -8.82
N ARG A 282 10.26 -9.80 -9.56
CA ARG A 282 9.85 -10.26 -10.89
C ARG A 282 8.65 -11.19 -10.78
N LEU A 283 8.68 -12.11 -9.81
CA LEU A 283 7.55 -13.03 -9.57
C LEU A 283 6.33 -12.26 -9.04
N ARG A 284 6.53 -11.24 -8.21
CA ARG A 284 5.45 -10.31 -7.81
C ARG A 284 4.78 -9.63 -8.99
N LEU A 285 5.55 -9.17 -9.99
CA LEU A 285 4.99 -8.56 -11.21
C LEU A 285 4.06 -9.53 -11.93
N LEU A 286 4.48 -10.78 -12.13
CA LEU A 286 3.64 -11.79 -12.78
C LEU A 286 2.39 -12.15 -11.95
N LEU A 287 2.50 -12.12 -10.62
CA LEU A 287 1.37 -12.43 -9.74
C LEU A 287 0.21 -11.43 -9.82
N ARG A 288 0.46 -10.20 -10.31
CA ARG A 288 -0.58 -9.16 -10.50
C ARG A 288 -1.75 -9.64 -11.34
N VAL A 289 -1.50 -10.46 -12.37
CA VAL A 289 -2.56 -10.95 -13.25
C VAL A 289 -3.55 -11.87 -12.51
N PHE A 290 -3.10 -12.55 -11.46
CA PHE A 290 -3.87 -13.51 -10.67
C PHE A 290 -4.72 -12.88 -9.58
N ALA A 291 -4.41 -11.65 -9.18
CA ALA A 291 -5.21 -10.91 -8.22
C ALA A 291 -6.68 -10.82 -8.69
N PRO A 292 -7.66 -11.02 -7.78
CA PRO A 292 -9.05 -10.76 -8.09
C PRO A 292 -9.21 -9.27 -8.50
N PRO A 293 -10.10 -8.95 -9.45
CA PRO A 293 -10.45 -7.57 -9.75
C PRO A 293 -10.84 -6.84 -8.46
N THR A 294 -10.40 -5.59 -8.28
CA THR A 294 -10.84 -4.73 -7.17
C THR A 294 -12.37 -4.60 -7.14
N SER A 295 -13.03 -4.72 -8.31
CA SER A 295 -14.49 -4.76 -8.47
C SER A 295 -15.16 -6.10 -8.14
N GLN A 296 -14.40 -7.18 -7.97
CA GLN A 296 -14.89 -8.47 -7.44
C GLN A 296 -14.55 -8.64 -5.95
N ALA A 297 -13.65 -7.81 -5.41
CA ALA A 297 -13.37 -7.78 -3.97
C ALA A 297 -14.54 -7.15 -3.19
N LEU A 298 -15.26 -6.19 -3.78
CA LEU A 298 -16.53 -5.70 -3.26
C LEU A 298 -17.65 -6.29 -4.11
N SER A 299 -18.73 -6.81 -3.52
CA SER A 299 -19.89 -7.15 -4.34
C SER A 299 -20.42 -5.89 -5.03
N GLU A 300 -21.02 -6.01 -6.21
CA GLU A 300 -21.68 -4.89 -6.93
C GLU A 300 -22.74 -4.17 -6.06
N ILE A 301 -23.19 -4.81 -4.98
CA ILE A 301 -24.13 -4.29 -3.99
C ILE A 301 -23.42 -3.44 -2.91
N GLU A 302 -22.15 -3.72 -2.61
CA GLU A 302 -21.34 -3.06 -1.57
C GLU A 302 -20.44 -1.95 -2.13
N SER A 303 -20.06 -2.03 -3.41
CA SER A 303 -19.30 -1.01 -4.14
C SER A 303 -19.95 0.39 -4.10
N PRO A 304 -21.28 0.55 -4.27
CA PRO A 304 -21.94 1.85 -4.11
C PRO A 304 -22.17 2.24 -2.63
N ARG A 305 -21.95 1.33 -1.68
CA ARG A 305 -22.14 1.57 -0.23
C ARG A 305 -20.83 1.84 0.52
N SER A 306 -19.68 1.43 -0.05
CA SER A 306 -18.37 1.75 0.52
C SER A 306 -17.94 3.14 0.10
N HIS A 307 -18.25 4.13 0.92
CA HIS A 307 -17.70 5.47 0.77
C HIS A 307 -16.17 5.52 0.99
N TYR A 308 -15.55 4.45 1.49
CA TYR A 308 -14.12 4.39 1.83
C TYR A 308 -13.32 3.50 0.86
N PRO A 309 -12.08 3.90 0.48
CA PRO A 309 -11.18 3.10 -0.35
C PRO A 309 -10.66 1.87 0.41
N PRO A 310 -10.88 0.64 -0.06
CA PRO A 310 -10.52 -0.52 0.74
C PRO A 310 -9.00 -0.81 0.78
N VAL A 311 -8.31 -0.80 -0.36
CA VAL A 311 -6.97 -1.43 -0.40
C VAL A 311 -5.83 -0.45 -0.08
N PHE A 312 -6.09 0.86 -0.10
CA PHE A 312 -5.05 1.90 -0.09
C PHE A 312 -5.10 2.84 1.11
N LEU A 313 -5.99 2.65 2.08
CA LEU A 313 -6.23 3.69 3.09
C LEU A 313 -5.08 3.84 4.11
N ASN A 314 -4.34 2.77 4.40
CA ASN A 314 -3.11 2.87 5.20
C ASN A 314 -2.02 3.59 4.39
N ASP A 315 -1.79 3.16 3.14
CA ASP A 315 -0.81 3.78 2.25
C ASP A 315 -1.15 5.27 2.00
N LEU A 316 -2.45 5.60 1.87
CA LEU A 316 -2.97 6.95 1.74
C LEU A 316 -2.70 7.77 3.02
N TRP A 317 -2.87 7.17 4.19
CA TRP A 317 -2.53 7.81 5.46
C TRP A 317 -1.03 8.03 5.60
N GLU A 318 -0.23 7.03 5.24
CA GLU A 318 1.24 7.08 5.28
C GLU A 318 1.75 8.21 4.35
N ILE A 319 1.28 8.30 3.09
CA ILE A 319 1.69 9.41 2.20
C ILE A 319 1.08 10.76 2.60
N TRP A 320 -0.19 10.79 3.02
CA TRP A 320 -0.81 12.03 3.49
C TRP A 320 -0.09 12.59 4.72
N GLY A 321 0.43 11.72 5.60
CA GLY A 321 1.27 12.13 6.73
C GLY A 321 2.52 12.89 6.28
N ALA A 322 3.17 12.48 5.18
CA ALA A 322 4.29 13.21 4.60
C ALA A 322 3.85 14.57 4.03
N VAL A 323 2.74 14.61 3.29
CA VAL A 323 2.16 15.85 2.74
C VAL A 323 1.80 16.83 3.87
N TRP A 324 1.20 16.34 4.95
CA TRP A 324 0.90 17.16 6.13
C TRP A 324 2.17 17.75 6.75
N ILE A 325 3.23 16.96 6.94
CA ILE A 325 4.53 17.47 7.44
C ILE A 325 5.05 18.57 6.51
N VAL A 326 4.99 18.38 5.19
CA VAL A 326 5.44 19.39 4.21
C VAL A 326 4.60 20.67 4.30
N LYS A 327 3.28 20.56 4.42
CA LYS A 327 2.39 21.73 4.60
C LYS A 327 2.75 22.51 5.88
N GLU A 328 3.06 21.81 6.97
CA GLU A 328 3.51 22.44 8.22
C GLU A 328 4.90 23.07 8.09
N LEU A 329 5.85 22.43 7.40
CA LEU A 329 7.15 23.04 7.13
C LEU A 329 7.02 24.32 6.28
N ARG A 330 6.10 24.33 5.31
CA ARG A 330 5.78 25.55 4.55
C ARG A 330 5.12 26.63 5.40
N ARG A 331 4.26 26.26 6.37
CA ARG A 331 3.72 27.19 7.37
C ARG A 331 4.83 27.84 8.20
N LEU A 332 5.93 27.13 8.46
CA LEU A 332 7.13 27.66 9.12
C LEU A 332 8.05 28.48 8.18
N GLY A 333 7.63 28.77 6.95
CA GLY A 333 8.35 29.63 6.00
C GLY A 333 9.36 28.91 5.11
N PHE A 334 9.38 27.57 5.10
CA PHE A 334 10.20 26.82 4.16
C PHE A 334 9.54 26.73 2.77
N SER A 335 10.34 26.70 1.72
CA SER A 335 9.84 26.62 0.33
C SER A 335 10.65 25.63 -0.49
N GLY A 336 10.04 24.95 -1.47
CA GLY A 336 10.73 23.96 -2.30
C GLY A 336 9.80 22.99 -3.01
N PHE A 337 10.40 21.98 -3.64
CA PHE A 337 9.73 21.09 -4.59
C PHE A 337 9.78 19.62 -4.15
N CYS A 338 8.81 18.84 -4.61
CA CYS A 338 8.80 17.39 -4.51
C CYS A 338 9.53 16.77 -5.72
N SER A 339 10.30 15.71 -5.50
CA SER A 339 10.79 14.78 -6.51
C SER A 339 10.15 13.40 -6.30
N THR A 340 9.81 12.73 -7.39
CA THR A 340 9.20 11.40 -7.39
C THR A 340 10.10 10.42 -8.14
N ALA A 341 10.41 9.26 -7.57
CA ALA A 341 11.33 8.28 -8.16
C ALA A 341 10.81 7.65 -9.48
N SER A 342 9.49 7.69 -9.74
CA SER A 342 8.90 7.20 -10.99
C SER A 342 7.58 7.90 -11.34
N ALA A 343 7.40 8.19 -12.64
CA ALA A 343 6.19 8.86 -13.13
C ALA A 343 4.94 7.98 -12.91
N GLY A 344 4.07 8.40 -12.00
CA GLY A 344 2.73 7.82 -11.81
C GLY A 344 2.59 6.76 -10.73
N LEU A 345 3.57 6.59 -9.84
CA LEU A 345 3.42 5.80 -8.61
C LEU A 345 3.98 6.57 -7.42
N ALA A 346 3.17 6.65 -6.35
CA ALA A 346 3.47 7.22 -5.04
C ALA A 346 4.62 6.54 -4.27
N ARG A 347 5.34 5.59 -4.88
CA ARG A 347 6.39 4.81 -4.22
C ARG A 347 7.69 5.61 -4.25
N GLY A 348 8.11 6.09 -3.08
CA GLY A 348 9.31 6.92 -2.92
C GLY A 348 9.10 8.36 -3.40
N CYS A 349 8.84 9.27 -2.46
CA CYS A 349 8.75 10.72 -2.72
C CYS A 349 9.73 11.46 -1.79
N SER A 350 10.38 12.50 -2.30
CA SER A 350 11.30 13.32 -1.53
C SER A 350 10.98 14.79 -1.70
N TRP A 351 10.87 15.52 -0.60
CA TRP A 351 10.66 16.96 -0.60
C TRP A 351 11.92 17.64 -0.11
N ARG A 352 12.47 18.55 -0.91
CA ARG A 352 13.58 19.40 -0.51
C ARG A 352 13.09 20.83 -0.33
N LEU A 353 13.10 21.30 0.90
CA LEU A 353 12.61 22.60 1.33
C LEU A 353 13.75 23.43 1.93
N SER A 354 13.80 24.73 1.64
CA SER A 354 14.82 25.64 2.16
C SER A 354 14.23 26.91 2.75
N ARG A 355 14.93 27.46 3.74
CA ARG A 355 14.67 28.76 4.36
C ARG A 355 16.00 29.37 4.84
N GLY A 356 16.49 30.37 4.12
CA GLY A 356 17.85 30.89 4.32
C GLY A 356 18.88 29.78 4.13
N ASP A 357 19.81 29.63 5.09
CA ASP A 357 20.85 28.59 5.07
C ASP A 357 20.40 27.24 5.66
N ILE A 358 19.11 27.09 5.99
CA ILE A 358 18.55 25.85 6.52
C ILE A 358 17.87 25.07 5.39
N VAL A 359 18.23 23.80 5.23
CA VAL A 359 17.64 22.87 4.26
C VAL A 359 17.01 21.69 5.00
N LEU A 360 15.74 21.42 4.71
CA LEU A 360 14.99 20.28 5.18
C LEU A 360 14.69 19.34 4.01
N GLU A 361 15.03 18.07 4.15
CA GLU A 361 14.68 17.04 3.17
C GLU A 361 13.83 15.96 3.85
N LEU A 362 12.57 15.80 3.41
CA LEU A 362 11.67 14.75 3.88
C LEU A 362 11.60 13.66 2.83
N ASP A 363 11.98 12.44 3.19
CA ASP A 363 11.95 11.27 2.33
C ASP A 363 10.88 10.29 2.83
N PHE A 364 9.89 10.02 1.98
CA PHE A 364 8.81 9.04 2.19
C PHE A 364 9.17 7.71 1.53
N GLU A 365 9.01 6.60 2.26
CA GLU A 365 9.49 5.26 1.89
C GLU A 365 10.99 5.25 1.45
N PRO A 366 11.93 5.70 2.29
CA PRO A 366 13.33 5.95 1.90
C PRO A 366 14.21 4.70 1.69
N GLU A 367 13.68 3.49 1.86
CA GLU A 367 14.36 2.18 1.70
C GLU A 367 15.88 2.15 2.04
N PRO A 368 16.27 2.26 3.33
CA PRO A 368 17.69 2.23 3.73
C PRO A 368 18.42 0.96 3.25
N VAL A 369 19.60 1.14 2.68
CA VAL A 369 20.44 0.05 2.18
C VAL A 369 20.97 -0.77 3.36
N LEU A 370 20.78 -2.09 3.32
CA LEU A 370 21.32 -2.97 4.35
C LEU A 370 22.84 -2.99 4.32
N VAL A 371 23.44 -2.78 5.47
CA VAL A 371 24.87 -2.94 5.70
C VAL A 371 25.30 -4.36 5.33
N ASP A 372 26.27 -4.49 4.42
CA ASP A 372 26.78 -5.78 3.96
C ASP A 372 27.78 -6.35 4.96
N PHE A 373 27.24 -7.02 5.98
CA PHE A 373 28.03 -7.67 7.01
C PHE A 373 28.94 -8.79 6.49
N ALA A 374 28.73 -9.32 5.27
CA ALA A 374 29.60 -10.35 4.70
C ALA A 374 30.95 -9.76 4.24
N ASN A 375 30.95 -8.50 3.82
CA ASN A 375 32.13 -7.81 3.30
C ASN A 375 32.81 -6.89 4.34
N ILE A 376 32.20 -6.70 5.51
CA ILE A 376 32.79 -5.90 6.58
C ILE A 376 33.87 -6.71 7.33
N PRO A 377 35.10 -6.16 7.47
CA PRO A 377 36.12 -6.75 8.32
C PRO A 377 35.65 -6.97 9.76
N PRO A 378 36.14 -8.03 10.44
CA PRO A 378 35.87 -8.25 11.85
C PRO A 378 36.17 -7.02 12.72
N VAL A 379 35.48 -6.90 13.87
CA VAL A 379 35.59 -5.73 14.76
C VAL A 379 37.04 -5.41 15.16
N HIS A 380 37.89 -6.43 15.31
CA HIS A 380 39.30 -6.26 15.70
C HIS A 380 40.21 -5.79 14.56
N GLU A 381 39.76 -5.84 13.31
CA GLU A 381 40.50 -5.39 12.12
C GLU A 381 40.02 -4.02 11.61
N ARG A 382 38.93 -3.49 12.17
CA ARG A 382 38.37 -2.18 11.80
C ARG A 382 38.48 -1.17 12.95
N ASN A 383 38.89 0.05 12.62
CA ASN A 383 38.96 1.17 13.57
C ASN A 383 37.68 2.03 13.61
N VAL A 384 36.63 1.63 12.89
CA VAL A 384 35.35 2.36 12.78
C VAL A 384 34.17 1.40 12.92
N PRO A 385 32.99 1.87 13.38
CA PRO A 385 31.82 1.01 13.48
C PRO A 385 31.26 0.63 12.09
N ALA A 386 30.32 -0.34 12.08
CA ALA A 386 29.85 -0.99 10.85
C ALA A 386 29.24 -0.01 9.83
N LEU A 387 28.44 0.96 10.31
CA LEU A 387 27.78 1.93 9.44
C LEU A 387 28.77 2.91 8.82
N GLU A 388 29.75 3.36 9.58
CA GLU A 388 30.81 4.27 9.14
C GLU A 388 31.77 3.57 8.17
N TRP A 389 32.00 2.26 8.35
CA TRP A 389 32.71 1.46 7.37
C TRP A 389 31.88 1.33 6.09
N ALA A 390 30.61 0.95 6.21
CA ALA A 390 29.68 0.79 5.10
C ALA A 390 29.56 2.06 4.25
N ALA A 391 29.41 3.23 4.90
CA ALA A 391 29.31 4.53 4.24
C ALA A 391 30.48 4.83 3.29
N ARG A 392 31.67 4.26 3.55
CA ARG A 392 32.89 4.48 2.76
C ARG A 392 33.16 3.42 1.70
N HIS A 393 32.57 2.24 1.82
CA HIS A 393 32.96 1.06 1.03
C HIS A 393 31.80 0.40 0.28
N GLN A 394 30.54 0.75 0.60
CA GLN A 394 29.37 0.28 -0.12
C GLN A 394 28.88 1.35 -1.10
N GLU A 395 28.39 0.92 -2.25
CA GLU A 395 27.67 1.81 -3.16
C GLU A 395 26.33 2.21 -2.55
N ILE A 396 26.11 3.52 -2.41
CA ILE A 396 24.91 4.11 -1.81
C ILE A 396 24.32 5.07 -2.83
N ASP A 397 23.00 5.03 -3.01
CA ASP A 397 22.31 6.00 -3.84
C ASP A 397 22.45 7.41 -3.25
N SER A 398 23.01 8.32 -4.05
CA SER A 398 23.14 9.73 -3.68
C SER A 398 21.79 10.42 -3.39
N GLN A 399 20.69 9.93 -3.96
CA GLN A 399 19.34 10.46 -3.74
C GLN A 399 18.72 9.95 -2.43
N PHE A 400 19.02 8.69 -2.08
CA PHE A 400 18.57 8.04 -0.85
C PHE A 400 19.77 7.53 -0.04
N PRO A 401 20.57 8.43 0.56
CA PRO A 401 21.85 8.09 1.16
C PRO A 401 21.70 7.48 2.56
N PHE A 402 20.88 6.44 2.70
CA PHE A 402 20.53 5.84 3.98
C PHE A 402 21.08 4.42 4.11
N LEU A 403 21.61 4.10 5.28
CA LEU A 403 22.09 2.78 5.64
C LEU A 403 21.32 2.24 6.83
N GLY A 404 21.00 0.95 6.80
CA GLY A 404 20.35 0.20 7.86
C GLY A 404 21.19 -0.97 8.33
N THR A 405 21.21 -1.24 9.63
CA THR A 405 21.92 -2.40 10.22
C THR A 405 21.06 -3.67 10.29
N GLU A 406 19.81 -3.61 9.85
CA GLU A 406 18.86 -4.72 9.95
C GLU A 406 18.09 -4.92 8.65
N GLU A 407 17.81 -6.18 8.30
CA GLU A 407 17.06 -6.55 7.08
C GLU A 407 15.62 -5.98 7.02
N LYS A 408 15.06 -5.55 8.16
CA LYS A 408 13.67 -5.08 8.29
C LYS A 408 13.59 -3.61 8.74
N CYS A 409 14.47 -2.77 8.20
CA CYS A 409 14.59 -1.38 8.61
C CYS A 409 13.92 -0.44 7.60
N SER A 410 12.58 -0.42 7.57
CA SER A 410 11.79 0.39 6.64
C SER A 410 10.91 1.38 7.41
N PRO A 411 11.44 2.56 7.80
CA PRO A 411 10.60 3.64 8.33
C PRO A 411 9.74 4.22 7.21
N ASP A 412 8.60 4.82 7.56
CA ASP A 412 7.79 5.53 6.57
C ASP A 412 8.42 6.88 6.21
N TYR A 413 9.12 7.51 7.15
CA TYR A 413 9.71 8.85 6.98
C TYR A 413 11.16 8.93 7.47
N LEU A 414 12.00 9.61 6.70
CA LEU A 414 13.26 10.17 7.18
C LEU A 414 13.26 11.68 6.91
N LEU A 415 13.58 12.47 7.93
CA LEU A 415 13.69 13.92 7.81
C LEU A 415 15.13 14.35 8.11
N ARG A 416 15.80 14.89 7.10
CA ARG A 416 17.15 15.42 7.15
C ARG A 416 17.08 16.93 7.36
N ILE A 417 17.88 17.43 8.29
CA ILE A 417 18.00 18.85 8.58
C ILE A 417 19.46 19.23 8.42
N THR A 418 19.74 20.12 7.47
CA THR A 418 21.07 20.70 7.25
C THR A 418 21.00 22.16 7.69
N THR A 419 21.84 22.52 8.65
CA THR A 419 22.05 23.90 9.12
C THR A 419 23.52 24.26 8.93
N PRO A 420 23.91 25.55 9.00
CA PRO A 420 25.31 25.95 8.99
C PRO A 420 26.15 25.30 10.11
N ALA A 421 25.51 24.96 11.23
CA ALA A 421 26.18 24.38 12.39
C ALA A 421 26.33 22.86 12.31
N ARG A 422 25.33 22.15 11.77
CA ARG A 422 25.23 20.69 11.84
C ARG A 422 24.19 20.07 10.91
N ASN A 423 24.35 18.76 10.72
CA ASN A 423 23.37 17.87 10.11
C ASN A 423 22.64 17.06 11.19
N THR A 424 21.32 16.94 11.07
CA THR A 424 20.46 16.21 12.00
C THR A 424 19.53 15.29 11.25
N LEU A 425 19.33 14.07 11.77
CA LEU A 425 18.42 13.08 11.20
C LEU A 425 17.28 12.80 12.17
N LEU A 426 16.05 12.79 11.67
CA LEU A 426 14.85 12.36 12.35
C LEU A 426 14.27 11.14 11.63
N VAL A 427 13.64 10.25 12.40
CA VAL A 427 13.03 9.02 11.91
C VAL A 427 11.56 8.99 12.32
N GLY A 428 10.70 8.75 11.35
CA GLY A 428 9.26 8.70 11.53
C GLY A 428 8.63 7.42 11.01
N ASP A 429 7.49 7.08 11.60
CA ASP A 429 6.63 5.97 11.16
C ASP A 429 5.17 6.39 11.28
N ALA A 430 4.26 5.83 10.48
CA ALA A 430 2.83 6.11 10.52
C ALA A 430 2.02 4.86 10.82
N CYS A 431 0.82 5.07 11.37
CA CYS A 431 -0.08 3.98 11.68
C CYS A 431 -1.53 4.46 11.74
N LEU A 432 -2.32 4.06 10.74
CA LEU A 432 -3.77 4.21 10.77
C LEU A 432 -4.39 3.04 11.57
N ALA A 433 -4.45 3.20 12.88
CA ALA A 433 -5.10 2.25 13.78
C ALA A 433 -5.74 2.97 14.97
N SER A 434 -6.74 2.33 15.59
CA SER A 434 -7.37 2.85 16.80
C SER A 434 -6.52 2.55 18.04
N ALA A 435 -6.33 3.54 18.91
CA ALA A 435 -5.63 3.39 20.18
C ALA A 435 -6.27 2.32 21.10
N LYS A 436 -7.58 2.03 20.93
CA LYS A 436 -8.27 0.97 21.69
C LYS A 436 -7.76 -0.42 21.32
N HIS A 437 -7.51 -0.63 20.03
CA HIS A 437 -7.11 -1.91 19.49
C HIS A 437 -5.60 -2.02 19.36
N HIS A 438 -4.84 -0.93 19.45
CA HIS A 438 -3.38 -0.97 19.39
C HIS A 438 -2.79 -1.71 20.62
N GLY A 439 -1.85 -2.64 20.39
CA GLY A 439 -1.21 -3.42 21.45
C GLY A 439 -0.59 -2.52 22.54
N LYS A 440 -1.12 -2.61 23.77
CA LYS A 440 -0.72 -1.77 24.92
C LYS A 440 0.47 -2.31 25.72
N LYS A 441 0.92 -3.54 25.45
CA LYS A 441 1.89 -4.29 26.29
C LYS A 441 3.01 -4.97 25.51
N THR A 442 3.19 -4.70 24.22
CA THR A 442 4.07 -5.49 23.35
C THR A 442 5.22 -4.66 22.77
N ALA A 443 6.33 -5.35 22.47
CA ALA A 443 7.42 -4.87 21.62
C ALA A 443 6.96 -4.46 20.21
N ASP A 444 5.70 -4.70 19.88
CA ASP A 444 5.06 -4.34 18.61
C ASP A 444 4.42 -2.94 18.63
N ALA A 445 4.62 -2.10 19.65
CA ALA A 445 4.15 -0.71 19.56
C ALA A 445 4.95 0.07 18.51
N LYS A 446 4.30 0.92 17.69
CA LYS A 446 5.00 1.77 16.70
C LYS A 446 6.10 2.65 17.32
N PRO A 447 5.95 3.24 18.52
CA PRO A 447 7.05 3.91 19.21
C PRO A 447 8.28 3.03 19.43
N TYR A 448 8.13 1.74 19.73
CA TYR A 448 9.27 0.81 19.84
C TYR A 448 9.93 0.52 18.49
N ALA A 449 9.16 0.49 17.41
CA ALA A 449 9.72 0.37 16.06
C ALA A 449 10.57 1.60 15.70
N VAL A 450 10.06 2.81 15.97
CA VAL A 450 10.81 4.06 15.76
C VAL A 450 12.06 4.11 16.64
N GLU A 451 11.95 3.76 17.92
CA GLU A 451 13.08 3.63 18.84
C GLU A 451 14.19 2.74 18.23
N ARG A 452 13.80 1.58 17.70
CA ARG A 452 14.72 0.66 17.03
C ARG A 452 15.35 1.31 15.80
N TYR A 453 14.55 1.91 14.93
CA TYR A 453 15.03 2.59 13.73
C TYR A 453 16.04 3.71 14.05
N ARG A 454 15.84 4.46 15.13
CA ARG A 454 16.78 5.50 15.56
C ARG A 454 18.19 4.98 15.88
N ARG A 455 18.28 3.72 16.31
CA ARG A 455 19.56 3.04 16.61
C ARG A 455 20.16 2.38 15.37
N THR A 456 19.32 1.95 14.44
CA THR A 456 19.73 1.07 13.33
C THR A 456 19.93 1.78 12.00
N ILE A 457 19.41 3.01 11.84
CA ILE A 457 19.52 3.82 10.61
C ILE A 457 20.57 4.92 10.76
N GLY A 458 21.32 5.15 9.68
CA GLY A 458 22.21 6.30 9.53
C GLY A 458 22.04 6.96 8.17
N TRP A 459 22.24 8.28 8.14
CA TRP A 459 22.33 9.07 6.91
C TRP A 459 23.80 9.27 6.55
N SER A 460 24.21 8.76 5.38
CA SER A 460 25.55 8.94 4.84
C SER A 460 25.69 10.33 4.22
N VAL A 461 26.62 11.12 4.72
CA VAL A 461 26.98 12.42 4.16
C VAL A 461 28.48 12.46 4.00
N GLU A 462 28.94 12.58 2.77
CA GLU A 462 30.36 12.50 2.41
C GLU A 462 30.96 11.19 2.96
N ASP A 463 31.87 11.26 3.93
CA ASP A 463 32.54 10.12 4.58
C ASP A 463 32.10 9.89 6.03
N ARG A 464 30.95 10.47 6.42
CA ARG A 464 30.42 10.45 7.79
C ARG A 464 28.98 9.91 7.81
N VAL A 465 28.62 9.35 8.96
CA VAL A 465 27.25 8.91 9.23
C VAL A 465 26.61 9.82 10.26
N VAL A 466 25.54 10.51 9.85
CA VAL A 466 24.65 11.25 10.74
C VAL A 466 23.66 10.26 11.34
N ARG A 467 23.72 10.11 12.67
CA ARG A 467 22.79 9.27 13.44
C ARG A 467 21.52 10.05 13.75
N CYS A 468 20.43 9.32 14.04
CA CYS A 468 19.21 9.97 14.47
C CYS A 468 19.40 10.71 15.79
N HIS A 469 18.83 11.91 15.90
CA HIS A 469 18.87 12.71 17.12
C HIS A 469 18.19 11.97 18.30
N PRO A 470 18.67 12.14 19.55
CA PRO A 470 18.03 11.57 20.74
C PRO A 470 16.56 11.95 20.95
N LEU A 471 16.11 13.05 20.36
CA LEU A 471 14.70 13.48 20.37
C LEU A 471 14.05 13.38 18.99
N GLY A 472 14.73 12.81 18.00
CA GLY A 472 14.34 12.83 16.60
C GLY A 472 13.40 11.71 16.16
N GLY A 473 12.80 10.98 17.11
CA GLY A 473 11.79 9.96 16.81
C GLY A 473 10.40 10.54 16.81
N PHE A 474 9.59 10.25 15.80
CA PHE A 474 8.17 10.61 15.81
C PHE A 474 7.27 9.52 15.22
N VAL A 475 6.00 9.51 15.62
CA VAL A 475 4.98 8.61 15.06
C VAL A 475 3.75 9.42 14.65
N VAL A 476 3.26 9.21 13.43
CA VAL A 476 2.03 9.83 12.91
C VAL A 476 0.84 8.91 13.17
N PHE A 477 -0.01 9.32 14.10
CA PHE A 477 -1.23 8.62 14.49
C PHE A 477 -2.49 9.43 14.17
N PRO A 478 -3.67 8.81 14.06
CA PRO A 478 -4.94 9.52 13.94
C PRO A 478 -5.22 10.41 15.16
N SER A 479 -5.79 11.59 14.91
CA SER A 479 -6.36 12.45 15.96
C SER A 479 -7.44 11.73 16.79
N PRO A 480 -7.69 12.14 18.06
CA PRO A 480 -6.98 13.17 18.82
C PRO A 480 -5.79 12.61 19.60
N ALA A 481 -4.81 13.48 19.93
CA ALA A 481 -3.63 13.12 20.73
C ALA A 481 -3.97 12.49 22.09
N SER A 482 -5.08 12.92 22.72
CA SER A 482 -5.53 12.40 24.01
C SER A 482 -5.84 10.90 23.99
N ALA A 483 -6.23 10.34 22.84
CA ALA A 483 -6.48 8.90 22.69
C ALA A 483 -5.19 8.08 22.86
N TRP A 484 -4.02 8.70 22.63
CA TRP A 484 -2.70 8.08 22.62
C TRP A 484 -1.87 8.38 23.88
N ALA A 485 -2.44 9.02 24.91
CA ALA A 485 -1.71 9.40 26.13
C ALA A 485 -0.99 8.23 26.84
N ALA A 486 -1.48 7.00 26.69
CA ALA A 486 -0.81 5.81 27.21
C ALA A 486 0.49 5.47 26.45
N PHE A 487 0.58 5.83 25.16
CA PHE A 487 1.73 5.58 24.30
C PHE A 487 2.87 6.58 24.56
N GLU A 488 2.56 7.80 24.98
CA GLU A 488 3.57 8.80 25.41
C GLU A 488 4.36 8.34 26.64
N ARG A 489 3.79 7.42 27.43
CA ARG A 489 4.38 6.92 28.68
C ARG A 489 5.02 5.54 28.54
N LEU A 490 5.26 5.07 27.31
CA LEU A 490 5.86 3.76 27.08
C LEU A 490 7.31 3.75 27.56
N PRO A 491 7.69 2.81 28.45
CA PRO A 491 9.06 2.75 28.96
C PRO A 491 10.01 2.41 27.81
N GLY A 492 11.06 3.24 27.64
CA GLY A 492 12.07 3.06 26.59
C GLY A 492 11.73 3.66 25.23
N ALA A 493 10.51 4.18 25.03
CA ALA A 493 10.11 4.89 23.80
C ALA A 493 9.30 6.16 24.10
N SER A 494 9.41 6.69 25.33
CA SER A 494 8.69 7.88 25.79
C SER A 494 9.24 9.19 25.21
N ASP A 495 10.41 9.13 24.59
CA ASP A 495 11.05 10.24 23.87
C ASP A 495 10.61 10.32 22.40
N CYS A 496 9.80 9.36 21.91
CA CYS A 496 9.15 9.45 20.62
C CYS A 496 7.98 10.45 20.67
N THR A 497 8.04 11.47 19.82
CA THR A 497 6.97 12.47 19.70
C THR A 497 5.78 11.88 18.94
N LEU A 498 4.59 11.96 19.54
CA LEU A 498 3.36 11.54 18.86
C LEU A 498 2.75 12.74 18.13
N LEU A 499 2.66 12.64 16.81
CA LEU A 499 2.01 13.61 15.94
C LEU A 499 0.63 13.06 15.59
N CYS A 500 -0.42 13.79 15.96
CA CYS A 500 -1.80 13.32 15.77
C CYS A 500 -2.62 14.24 14.86
N PRO A 501 -2.23 14.42 13.59
CA PRO A 501 -2.88 15.37 12.70
C PRO A 501 -4.30 14.93 12.32
N SER A 502 -5.10 15.91 11.89
CA SER A 502 -6.43 15.72 11.31
C SER A 502 -6.45 16.36 9.90
N PRO A 503 -7.10 15.75 8.91
CA PRO A 503 -7.30 16.37 7.59
C PRO A 503 -8.01 17.73 7.64
N ASN A 504 -8.80 18.00 8.69
CA ASN A 504 -9.42 19.32 8.88
C ASN A 504 -8.55 20.31 9.67
N GLY A 505 -7.29 19.94 9.95
CA GLY A 505 -6.36 20.70 10.78
C GLY A 505 -6.42 20.31 12.26
N ASP A 506 -5.24 20.16 12.89
CA ASP A 506 -5.10 19.92 14.32
C ASP A 506 -3.96 20.80 14.90
N PRO A 507 -4.28 21.91 15.60
CA PRO A 507 -3.28 22.84 16.14
C PRO A 507 -2.35 22.22 17.20
N GLU A 508 -2.77 21.13 17.86
CA GLU A 508 -1.90 20.41 18.80
C GLU A 508 -0.84 19.63 18.04
N ALA A 509 -1.20 18.99 16.92
CA ALA A 509 -0.24 18.30 16.06
C ALA A 509 0.79 19.27 15.46
N SER A 510 0.35 20.42 14.94
CA SER A 510 1.23 21.47 14.40
C SER A 510 2.22 21.98 15.46
N ARG A 511 1.75 22.26 16.68
CA ARG A 511 2.61 22.71 17.79
C ARG A 511 3.62 21.65 18.21
N ARG A 512 3.24 20.37 18.21
CA ARG A 512 4.14 19.25 18.56
C ARG A 512 5.23 19.06 17.51
N LEU A 513 4.91 19.18 16.22
CA LEU A 513 5.89 19.15 15.13
C LEU A 513 6.87 20.33 15.23
N GLU A 514 6.36 21.53 15.49
CA GLU A 514 7.20 22.72 15.69
C GLU A 514 8.13 22.55 16.90
N ALA A 515 7.61 22.03 18.02
CA ALA A 515 8.40 21.80 19.23
C ALA A 515 9.53 20.78 19.04
N ILE A 516 9.28 19.65 18.35
CA ILE A 516 10.36 18.69 18.06
C ILE A 516 11.40 19.30 17.13
N LEU A 517 11.00 20.05 16.09
CA LEU A 517 11.92 20.71 15.16
C LEU A 517 12.83 21.72 15.88
N ILE A 518 12.27 22.56 16.76
CA ILE A 518 13.05 23.52 17.56
C ILE A 518 13.97 22.79 18.55
N ALA A 519 13.50 21.70 19.17
CA ALA A 519 14.32 20.94 20.11
C ALA A 519 15.53 20.26 19.45
N VAL A 520 15.39 19.79 18.21
CA VAL A 520 16.47 19.12 17.48
C VAL A 520 17.35 20.10 16.70
N ALA A 521 16.79 21.21 16.22
CA ALA A 521 17.46 22.27 15.47
C ALA A 521 16.93 23.66 15.88
N PRO A 522 17.42 24.25 16.99
CA PRO A 522 16.98 25.55 17.51
C PRO A 522 17.11 26.70 16.50
N GLU A 523 18.00 26.55 15.52
CA GLU A 523 18.21 27.50 14.42
C GLU A 523 16.92 27.71 13.59
N ILE A 524 15.96 26.78 13.68
CA ILE A 524 14.64 26.91 13.08
C ILE A 524 13.80 28.02 13.74
N GLN A 525 14.09 28.40 14.99
CA GLN A 525 13.39 29.49 15.67
C GLN A 525 13.93 30.88 15.29
N ASP A 526 15.23 30.98 15.00
CA ASP A 526 15.93 32.27 14.83
C ASP A 526 15.75 32.91 13.44
N GLY A 527 15.09 32.22 12.50
CA GLY A 527 14.87 32.68 11.13
C GLY A 527 13.92 33.88 10.96
N ASP A 528 13.33 34.41 12.04
CA ASP A 528 12.21 35.37 12.00
C ASP A 528 12.60 36.84 12.34
N CYS A 529 13.89 37.20 12.32
CA CYS A 529 14.34 38.57 12.66
C CYS A 529 14.86 39.44 11.51
N ALA A 530 14.74 39.04 10.24
CA ALA A 530 15.23 39.84 9.10
C ALA A 530 14.15 40.50 8.22
N GLY A 531 12.88 40.50 8.64
CA GLY A 531 11.76 40.88 7.76
C GLY A 531 10.64 41.75 8.32
N ARG A 532 10.76 42.31 9.54
CA ARG A 532 9.82 43.36 9.96
C ARG A 532 10.38 44.73 9.53
N PRO A 533 9.72 45.47 8.62
CA PRO A 533 10.10 46.85 8.38
C PRO A 533 9.94 47.61 9.70
N ALA A 534 11.06 48.19 10.15
CA ALA A 534 11.05 49.23 11.15
C ALA A 534 10.47 50.48 10.49
N ASP A 535 9.15 50.59 10.47
CA ASP A 535 8.39 51.83 10.32
C ASP A 535 6.92 51.50 10.64
N ASP A 536 6.54 51.69 11.90
CA ASP A 536 5.38 52.52 12.25
C ASP A 536 5.38 52.75 13.77
N ILE A 537 5.44 54.04 14.10
CA ILE A 537 5.33 54.65 15.43
C ILE A 537 3.89 54.53 15.94
#